data_AF-A0A350ERE6-F1
#
_entry.id   AF-A0A350ERE6-F1
#
_cell.length_a   1.000
_cell.length_b   1.000
_cell.length_c   1.000
_cell.angle_alpha   90.00
_cell.angle_beta   90.00
_cell.angle_gamma   90.00
#
_symmetry.space_group_name_H-M   'P 1'
#
loop_
_entity.id
_entity.type
_entity.pdbx_description
1 polymer ?
#
loop_
_entity_poly.entity_id
_entity_poly.type
_entity_poly.pdbx_seq_one_letter_code
_entity_poly.pdbx_strand_id
1 'polypeptide(L)'
;YTPAPGDTADDSFAFTVSDDRGGTAAGTATVVVVPDEIIPDNFRVEVLPNGDYQLAFDGIPDRTYSIQYTEQLNPPAFQQLTSITADGSGRFIHIDSPPPGAPSRYYRAAYP
;
A
#
# COMPACT_ATOMS: atom_id res chain seq x y z
N TYR A 1 -3.64 -19.01 16.05
CA TYR A 1 -3.15 -19.30 14.70
C TYR A 1 -1.71 -18.81 14.62
N THR A 2 -0.80 -19.66 14.19
CA THR A 2 0.63 -19.33 14.03
C THR A 2 1.12 -20.06 12.77
N PRO A 3 1.17 -19.40 11.60
CA PRO A 3 1.61 -20.05 10.35
C PRO A 3 3.08 -20.45 10.42
N ALA A 4 3.50 -21.37 9.56
CA ALA A 4 4.91 -21.73 9.47
C ALA A 4 5.70 -20.54 8.87
N PRO A 5 6.99 -20.35 9.25
CA PRO A 5 7.82 -19.34 8.61
C PRO A 5 7.85 -19.54 7.10
N GLY A 6 7.43 -18.51 6.35
CA GLY A 6 7.41 -18.52 4.88
C GLY A 6 6.09 -18.95 4.24
N ASP A 7 5.03 -19.26 5.02
CA ASP A 7 3.68 -19.40 4.47
C ASP A 7 3.20 -18.05 3.90
N THR A 8 2.90 -18.03 2.60
CA THR A 8 2.42 -16.85 1.86
C THR A 8 1.00 -17.02 1.31
N ALA A 9 0.33 -18.12 1.63
CA ALA A 9 -1.02 -18.39 1.18
C ALA A 9 -2.05 -17.70 2.08
N ASP A 10 -3.10 -17.13 1.48
CA ASP A 10 -4.30 -16.72 2.19
C ASP A 10 -4.89 -17.91 2.97
N ASP A 11 -5.39 -17.65 4.17
CA ASP A 11 -6.01 -18.65 5.03
C ASP A 11 -7.46 -18.27 5.35
N SER A 12 -8.29 -19.27 5.65
CA SER A 12 -9.65 -19.03 6.11
C SER A 12 -10.10 -20.09 7.10
N PHE A 13 -10.81 -19.66 8.13
CA PHE A 13 -11.41 -20.56 9.10
C PHE A 13 -12.89 -20.24 9.32
N ALA A 14 -13.69 -21.30 9.43
CA ALA A 14 -15.09 -21.21 9.80
C ALA A 14 -15.20 -21.06 11.33
N PHE A 15 -16.13 -20.23 11.79
CA PHE A 15 -16.46 -20.09 13.20
C PHE A 15 -17.97 -20.12 13.40
N THR A 16 -18.37 -20.53 14.59
CA THR A 16 -19.77 -20.47 15.05
C THR A 16 -19.84 -19.58 16.28
N VAL A 17 -20.73 -18.61 16.27
CA VAL A 17 -21.06 -17.76 17.42
C VAL A 17 -22.36 -18.28 18.03
N SER A 18 -22.39 -18.46 19.34
CA SER A 18 -23.61 -18.78 20.09
C SER A 18 -24.02 -17.62 20.99
N ASP A 19 -25.33 -17.42 21.16
CA ASP A 19 -25.86 -16.54 22.20
C ASP A 19 -26.26 -17.34 23.46
N ASP A 20 -26.52 -16.63 24.56
CA ASP A 20 -26.91 -17.22 25.85
C ASP A 20 -28.35 -17.79 25.85
N ARG A 21 -29.05 -17.73 24.71
CA ARG A 21 -30.43 -18.20 24.52
C ARG A 21 -30.50 -19.43 23.62
N GLY A 22 -29.34 -19.99 23.23
CA GLY A 22 -29.23 -21.20 22.44
C GLY A 22 -29.29 -20.98 20.92
N GLY A 23 -29.27 -19.73 20.45
CA GLY A 23 -29.09 -19.40 19.04
C GLY A 23 -27.64 -19.54 18.60
N THR A 24 -27.41 -20.01 17.37
CA THR A 24 -26.07 -20.07 16.77
C THR A 24 -26.04 -19.48 15.36
N ALA A 25 -24.96 -18.80 15.00
CA ALA A 25 -24.68 -18.30 13.66
C ALA A 25 -23.28 -18.72 13.20
N ALA A 26 -23.14 -19.11 11.94
CA ALA A 26 -21.84 -19.45 11.34
C ALA A 26 -21.30 -18.28 10.51
N GLY A 27 -19.97 -18.14 10.47
CA GLY A 27 -19.25 -17.17 9.66
C GLY A 27 -17.90 -17.70 9.21
N THR A 28 -17.28 -16.99 8.28
CA THR A 28 -15.92 -17.27 7.79
C THR A 28 -15.04 -16.07 8.07
N ALA A 29 -13.89 -16.29 8.68
CA ALA A 29 -12.83 -15.29 8.80
C ALA A 29 -11.77 -15.58 7.75
N THR A 30 -11.36 -14.57 7.00
CA THR A 30 -10.32 -14.64 5.97
C THR A 30 -9.08 -13.89 6.44
N VAL A 31 -7.91 -14.51 6.31
CA VAL A 31 -6.60 -13.93 6.56
C VAL A 31 -5.88 -13.84 5.22
N VAL A 32 -5.59 -12.62 4.79
CA VAL A 32 -4.85 -12.39 3.54
C VAL A 32 -3.36 -12.31 3.87
N VAL A 33 -2.53 -13.08 3.19
CA VAL A 33 -1.07 -13.08 3.37
C VAL A 33 -0.41 -12.49 2.14
N VAL A 34 0.20 -11.32 2.32
CA VAL A 34 0.94 -10.65 1.24
C VAL A 34 2.42 -11.02 1.39
N PRO A 35 3.05 -11.67 0.39
CA PRO A 35 4.47 -12.02 0.43
C PRO A 35 5.35 -10.78 0.67
N ASP A 36 6.47 -10.97 1.37
CA ASP A 36 7.53 -9.96 1.53
C ASP A 36 8.42 -9.83 0.29
N GLU A 37 7.82 -9.88 -0.89
CA GLU A 37 8.52 -9.60 -2.14
C GLU A 37 8.06 -8.22 -2.61
N ILE A 38 9.02 -7.31 -2.79
CA ILE A 38 8.77 -5.97 -3.31
C ILE A 38 8.42 -6.07 -4.79
N ILE A 39 7.17 -6.43 -5.11
CA ILE A 39 6.58 -6.09 -6.40
C ILE A 39 5.26 -5.32 -6.14
N PRO A 40 5.35 -4.01 -5.88
CA PRO A 40 4.24 -3.08 -6.08
C PRO A 40 3.74 -3.18 -7.53
N ASP A 41 2.78 -4.06 -7.80
CA ASP A 41 2.32 -4.30 -9.18
C ASP A 41 1.46 -3.14 -9.72
N ASN A 42 0.88 -2.31 -8.84
CA ASN A 42 0.18 -1.09 -9.26
C ASN A 42 0.86 0.17 -8.69
N PHE A 43 1.50 0.90 -9.58
CA PHE A 43 1.77 2.32 -9.41
C PHE A 43 0.93 3.10 -10.40
N ARG A 44 0.05 3.97 -9.89
CA ARG A 44 -0.78 4.85 -10.73
C ARG A 44 -0.48 6.31 -10.40
N VAL A 45 -0.27 7.09 -11.45
CA VAL A 45 -0.22 8.55 -11.38
C VAL A 45 -1.41 9.11 -12.13
N GLU A 46 -2.14 10.01 -11.50
CA GLU A 46 -3.24 10.75 -12.11
C GLU A 46 -3.00 12.25 -11.95
N VAL A 47 -3.14 12.99 -13.05
CA VAL A 47 -3.11 14.46 -13.02
C VAL A 47 -4.51 14.94 -12.65
N LEU A 48 -4.61 15.68 -11.56
CA LEU A 48 -5.86 16.26 -11.07
C LEU A 48 -6.17 17.58 -11.82
N PRO A 49 -7.43 18.03 -11.85
CA PRO A 49 -7.82 19.25 -12.58
C PRO A 49 -7.11 20.53 -12.13
N ASN A 50 -6.58 20.56 -10.90
CA ASN A 50 -5.80 21.67 -10.35
C ASN A 50 -4.30 21.61 -10.71
N GLY A 51 -3.86 20.57 -11.43
CA GLY A 51 -2.45 20.37 -11.81
C GLY A 51 -1.64 19.54 -10.81
N ASP A 52 -2.24 19.10 -9.71
CA ASP A 52 -1.60 18.20 -8.75
C ASP A 52 -1.53 16.77 -9.28
N TYR A 53 -0.63 15.97 -8.70
CA TYR A 53 -0.49 14.55 -9.02
C TYR A 53 -0.98 13.68 -7.87
N GLN A 54 -2.00 12.87 -8.12
CA GLN A 54 -2.39 11.79 -7.21
C GLN A 54 -1.54 10.56 -7.51
N LEU A 55 -0.72 10.17 -6.55
CA LEU A 55 0.15 9.00 -6.57
C LEU A 55 -0.52 7.90 -5.75
N ALA A 56 -0.84 6.77 -6.38
CA ALA A 56 -1.37 5.60 -5.69
C ALA A 56 -0.39 4.43 -5.85
N PHE A 57 -0.10 3.77 -4.73
CA PHE A 57 0.82 2.65 -4.64
C PHE A 57 0.16 1.50 -3.89
N ASP A 58 0.49 0.29 -4.33
CA ASP A 58 0.22 -0.94 -3.57
C ASP A 58 1.56 -1.47 -3.02
N GLY A 59 1.62 -1.69 -1.72
CA GLY A 59 2.77 -2.26 -1.02
C GLY A 59 2.34 -3.38 -0.06
N ILE A 60 3.19 -3.68 0.92
CA ILE A 60 2.88 -4.65 1.96
C ILE A 60 2.10 -3.92 3.07
N PRO A 61 1.01 -4.50 3.59
CA PRO A 61 0.23 -3.92 4.69
C PRO A 61 1.08 -3.50 5.89
N ASP A 62 0.67 -2.40 6.53
CA ASP A 62 1.27 -1.84 7.74
C ASP A 62 2.76 -1.44 7.63
N ARG A 63 3.33 -1.44 6.42
CA ARG A 63 4.69 -0.98 6.17
C ARG A 63 4.74 0.49 5.85
N THR A 64 5.77 1.17 6.36
CA THR A 64 6.03 2.58 6.06
C THR A 64 6.96 2.71 4.85
N TYR A 65 6.45 3.34 3.80
CA TYR A 65 7.18 3.64 2.57
C TYR A 65 7.57 5.11 2.52
N SER A 66 8.77 5.40 2.00
CA SER A 66 9.16 6.75 1.60
C SER A 66 8.75 6.99 0.15
N ILE A 67 7.91 7.99 -0.09
CA ILE A 67 7.57 8.45 -1.44
C ILE A 67 8.62 9.48 -1.84
N GLN A 68 9.25 9.25 -2.98
CA GLN A 68 10.34 10.06 -3.48
C GLN A 68 10.09 10.47 -4.92
N TYR A 69 10.66 11.60 -5.33
CA TYR A 69 10.60 12.09 -6.69
C TYR A 69 11.97 12.54 -7.19
N THR A 70 12.14 12.61 -8.51
CA THR A 70 13.27 13.29 -9.16
C THR A 70 12.80 13.95 -10.44
N GLU A 71 13.47 15.02 -10.86
CA GLU A 71 13.12 15.77 -12.09
C GLU A 71 13.94 15.29 -13.29
N GLN A 72 14.92 14.42 -13.06
CA GLN A 72 15.81 13.88 -14.08
C GLN A 72 16.24 12.46 -13.72
N LEU A 73 16.42 11.60 -14.73
CA LEU A 73 16.88 10.23 -14.53
C LEU A 73 18.37 10.03 -14.82
N ASN A 74 19.10 11.07 -15.23
CA ASN A 74 20.51 10.96 -15.59
C ASN A 74 21.33 12.21 -15.21
N PRO A 75 22.07 12.19 -14.09
CA PRO A 75 21.98 11.20 -13.01
C PRO A 75 20.69 11.39 -12.18
N PRO A 76 20.08 10.32 -11.66
CA PRO A 76 18.91 10.45 -10.82
C PRO A 76 19.29 11.06 -9.46
N ALA A 77 18.55 12.09 -9.06
CA ALA A 77 18.69 12.73 -7.75
C ALA A 77 17.33 12.70 -7.04
N PHE A 78 17.05 11.59 -6.34
CA PHE A 78 15.78 11.40 -5.65
C PHE A 78 15.70 12.22 -4.37
N GLN A 79 14.59 12.92 -4.21
CA GLN A 79 14.23 13.70 -3.03
C GLN A 79 12.97 13.11 -2.41
N GLN A 80 12.87 13.11 -1.09
CA GLN A 80 11.70 12.61 -0.40
C GLN A 80 10.57 13.64 -0.40
N LEU A 81 9.36 13.22 -0.76
CA LEU A 81 8.13 14.00 -0.56
C LEU A 81 7.58 13.76 0.85
N THR A 82 7.41 12.50 1.22
CA THR A 82 6.79 12.11 2.49
C THR A 82 7.07 10.64 2.83
N SER A 83 6.66 10.22 4.02
CA SER A 83 6.56 8.81 4.41
C SER A 83 5.11 8.47 4.75
N ILE A 84 4.59 7.37 4.24
CA ILE A 84 3.22 6.91 4.49
C ILE A 84 3.23 5.42 4.83
N THR A 85 2.47 5.05 5.86
CA THR A 85 2.20 3.66 6.20
C THR A 85 1.06 3.15 5.33
N ALA A 86 1.29 2.04 4.64
CA ALA A 86 0.27 1.32 3.89
C ALA A 86 -0.86 0.87 4.81
N ASP A 87 -2.11 0.92 4.32
CA ASP A 87 -3.25 0.40 5.07
C ASP A 87 -3.22 -1.14 5.17
N GLY A 88 -4.22 -1.72 5.83
CA GLY A 88 -4.33 -3.18 6.01
C GLY A 88 -4.46 -3.99 4.71
N SER A 89 -4.70 -3.32 3.57
CA SER A 89 -4.70 -3.91 2.23
C SER A 89 -3.40 -3.64 1.45
N GLY A 90 -2.44 -2.94 2.05
CA GLY A 90 -1.18 -2.56 1.41
C GLY A 90 -1.25 -1.25 0.64
N ARG A 91 -2.40 -0.56 0.61
CA ARG A 91 -2.57 0.63 -0.23
C ARG A 91 -2.15 1.90 0.48
N PHE A 92 -1.54 2.82 -0.26
CA PHE A 92 -1.30 4.19 0.19
C PHE A 92 -1.35 5.19 -0.97
N ILE A 93 -1.82 6.41 -0.65
CA ILE A 93 -2.04 7.48 -1.62
C ILE A 93 -1.37 8.76 -1.11
N HIS A 94 -0.78 9.52 -2.03
CA HIS A 94 -0.26 10.86 -1.78
C HIS A 94 -0.66 11.82 -2.90
N ILE A 95 -0.93 13.07 -2.55
CA ILE A 95 -1.11 14.15 -3.51
C ILE A 95 0.16 15.01 -3.48
N ASP A 96 0.88 15.05 -4.60
CA ASP A 96 1.99 15.98 -4.83
C ASP A 96 1.45 17.24 -5.51
N SER A 97 1.59 18.38 -4.85
CA SER A 97 1.17 19.70 -5.34
C SER A 97 2.41 20.55 -5.67
N PRO A 98 3.08 20.29 -6.81
CA PRO A 98 4.27 21.05 -7.19
C PRO A 98 3.93 22.52 -7.46
N PRO A 99 4.87 23.46 -7.22
CA PRO A 99 4.64 24.85 -7.55
C PRO A 99 4.43 25.06 -9.06
N PRO A 100 3.68 26.09 -9.48
CA PRO A 100 3.45 26.38 -10.89
C PRO A 100 4.77 26.50 -11.66
N GLY A 101 4.88 25.79 -12.79
CA GLY A 101 6.07 25.78 -13.64
C GLY A 101 7.17 24.80 -13.18
N ALA A 102 6.92 23.97 -12.16
CA ALA A 102 7.80 22.86 -11.84
C ALA A 102 7.97 21.92 -13.06
N PRO A 103 9.17 21.36 -13.27
CA PRO A 103 9.39 20.38 -14.33
C PRO A 103 8.62 19.09 -14.05
N SER A 104 8.48 18.24 -15.08
CA SER A 104 7.94 16.90 -14.92
C SER A 104 8.79 16.09 -13.92
N ARG A 105 8.11 15.28 -13.11
CA ARG A 105 8.73 14.48 -12.05
C ARG A 105 8.55 12.99 -12.33
N TYR A 106 9.55 12.22 -11.94
CA TYR A 106 9.52 10.77 -11.85
C TYR A 106 9.40 10.38 -10.39
N TYR A 107 8.60 9.37 -10.08
CA TYR A 107 8.29 9.00 -8.70
C TYR A 107 8.71 7.56 -8.41
N ARG A 108 8.99 7.28 -7.15
CA ARG A 108 9.14 5.93 -6.61
C ARG A 108 8.64 5.87 -5.17
N ALA A 109 8.19 4.69 -4.75
CA ALA A 109 8.11 4.34 -3.34
C ALA A 109 9.35 3.51 -2.99
N ALA A 110 10.01 3.82 -1.88
CA ALA A 110 11.14 3.06 -1.37
C ALA A 110 10.85 2.61 0.06
N TYR A 111 10.98 1.32 0.31
CA TYR A 111 10.96 0.71 1.63
C TYR A 111 12.41 0.62 2.18
N PRO A 112 12.64 0.77 3.49
CA PRO A 112 13.95 0.58 4.10
C PRO A 112 14.54 -0.82 3.92
#